data_AF-A0A935AR77-F1
#
_entry.id   AF-A0A935AR77-F1
#
_cell.length_a   1.000
_cell.length_b   1.000
_cell.length_c   1.000
_cell.angle_alpha   90.00
_cell.angle_beta   90.00
_cell.angle_gamma   90.00
#
_symmetry.space_group_name_H-M   'P 1'
#
loop_
_entity.id
_entity.type
_entity.pdbx_description
1 polymer ?
#
loop_
_entity_poly.entity_id
_entity_poly.type
_entity_poly.pdbx_seq_one_letter_code
_entity_poly.pdbx_strand_id
1 'polypeptide(L)' 'MTDPVSITPVPTDDEAAAIIAAIQVTEPAAQLAAADPTPRWRWSGRWWSKPMMLRRDRPW' A
#
# COMPACT_ATOMS: atom_id res chain seq x y z
N MET A 1 -3.60 16.43 -23.91
CA MET A 1 -2.14 16.69 -23.85
C MET A 1 -1.85 16.99 -22.39
N THR A 2 -1.30 16.03 -21.64
CA THR A 2 -0.96 16.21 -20.22
C THR A 2 0.34 16.99 -20.15
N ASP A 3 0.34 18.12 -19.44
CA ASP A 3 1.57 18.84 -19.13
C ASP A 3 2.52 17.96 -18.31
N PRO A 4 3.84 18.01 -18.57
CA PRO A 4 4.80 17.30 -17.75
C PRO A 4 4.82 17.87 -16.34
N VAL A 5 4.89 16.98 -15.34
CA VAL A 5 5.09 17.39 -13.95
C VAL A 5 6.47 18.04 -13.84
N SER A 6 6.51 19.31 -13.43
CA SER A 6 7.73 20.07 -13.20
C SER A 6 7.99 20.22 -11.70
N ILE A 7 9.21 19.92 -11.27
CA ILE A 7 9.65 20.05 -9.87
C ILE A 7 10.56 21.28 -9.77
N THR A 8 10.33 22.15 -8.79
CA THR A 8 11.13 23.36 -8.57
C THR A 8 11.37 23.58 -7.07
N PRO A 9 12.62 23.79 -6.62
CA PRO A 9 13.85 23.85 -7.42
C PRO A 9 14.23 22.51 -8.07
N VAL A 10 15.07 22.59 -9.10
CA VAL A 10 15.66 21.39 -9.71
C VAL A 10 16.63 20.79 -8.68
N PRO A 11 16.47 19.52 -8.28
CA PRO A 11 17.37 18.88 -7.33
C PRO A 11 18.78 18.78 -7.91
N THR A 12 19.77 18.89 -7.05
CA THR A 12 21.16 18.54 -7.38
C THR A 12 21.30 17.04 -7.64
N ASP A 13 22.40 16.62 -8.26
CA ASP A 13 22.65 15.19 -8.56
C ASP A 13 22.65 14.33 -7.27
N ASP A 14 23.23 14.85 -6.19
CA ASP A 14 23.28 14.18 -4.89
C ASP A 14 21.88 14.02 -4.27
N GLU A 15 21.04 15.05 -4.37
CA GLU A 15 19.65 15.01 -3.90
C GLU A 15 18.80 14.07 -4.75
N ALA A 16 18.98 14.10 -6.08
CA ALA A 16 18.30 13.18 -6.98
C ALA A 16 18.67 11.72 -6.67
N ALA A 17 19.95 11.45 -6.41
CA ALA A 17 20.43 10.14 -5.99
C ALA A 17 19.79 9.70 -4.66
N ALA A 18 19.73 10.60 -3.66
CA ALA A 18 19.10 10.32 -2.37
C ALA A 18 17.59 10.01 -2.50
N ILE A 19 16.87 10.76 -3.35
CA ILE A 19 15.44 10.54 -3.62
C ILE A 19 15.22 9.18 -4.27
N ILE A 20 16.00 8.83 -5.31
CA ILE A 20 15.87 7.53 -5.99
C ILE A 20 16.17 6.39 -5.02
N ALA A 21 17.21 6.52 -4.20
CA ALA A 21 17.55 5.53 -3.18
C ALA A 21 16.40 5.35 -2.16
N ALA A 22 15.79 6.45 -1.70
CA ALA A 22 14.66 6.39 -0.80
C ALA A 22 13.46 5.66 -1.42
N ILE A 23 13.11 5.98 -2.67
CA ILE A 23 12.04 5.28 -3.41
C ILE A 23 12.34 3.79 -3.44
N GLN A 24 13.52 3.39 -3.90
CA GLN A 24 13.92 1.99 -4.01
C GLN A 24 13.85 1.23 -2.68
N VAL A 25 14.26 1.85 -1.57
CA VAL A 25 14.19 1.25 -0.23
C VAL A 25 12.74 1.11 0.25
N THR A 26 11.85 2.00 -0.17
CA THR A 26 10.43 1.97 0.21
C THR A 26 9.56 1.12 -0.70
N GLU A 27 10.08 0.68 -1.86
CA GLU A 27 9.33 -0.18 -2.75
C GLU A 27 9.00 -1.50 -2.04
N PRO A 28 7.71 -1.91 -2.01
CA PRO A 28 7.35 -3.20 -1.44
C PRO A 28 8.08 -4.29 -2.22
N ALA A 29 8.82 -5.14 -1.51
CA ALA A 29 9.38 -6.34 -2.10
C ALA A 29 8.26 -7.10 -2.82
N ALA A 30 8.46 -7.45 -4.09
CA ALA A 30 7.50 -8.23 -4.84
C ALA A 30 7.15 -9.48 -4.02
N GLN A 31 5.94 -9.51 -3.48
CA GLN A 31 5.47 -10.60 -2.65
C GLN A 31 5.41 -11.84 -3.56
N LEU A 32 6.45 -12.68 -3.56
CA LEU A 32 6.29 -14.07 -3.93
C LEU A 32 5.12 -14.57 -3.09
N ALA A 33 4.03 -14.97 -3.73
CA ALA A 33 2.82 -15.42 -3.08
C ALA A 33 3.12 -16.66 -2.23
N ALA A 34 3.65 -16.45 -1.03
CA ALA A 34 3.70 -17.45 0.01
C ALA A 34 2.27 -17.62 0.50
N ALA A 35 1.80 -18.88 0.51
CA ALA A 35 0.48 -19.24 0.99
C ALA A 35 0.23 -18.61 2.36
N ASP A 36 -0.87 -17.86 2.47
CA ASP A 36 -1.19 -16.98 3.60
C ASP A 36 -1.27 -17.78 4.92
N PRO A 37 -0.33 -17.63 5.88
CA PRO A 37 -0.46 -18.27 7.17
C PRO A 37 -1.55 -17.55 7.96
N THR A 38 -2.72 -18.17 8.03
CA THR A 38 -3.90 -17.74 8.83
C THR A 38 -3.47 -16.94 10.08
N PRO A 39 -3.76 -15.63 10.17
CA PRO A 39 -3.23 -14.80 11.24
C PRO A 39 -3.86 -15.17 12.60
N ARG A 40 -3.03 -15.66 13.53
CA ARG A 40 -3.44 -16.12 14.87
C ARG A 40 -3.77 -14.99 15.85
N TRP A 41 -3.43 -13.74 15.56
CA TRP A 41 -3.68 -12.62 16.47
C TRP A 41 -4.70 -11.67 15.85
N ARG A 42 -5.91 -11.64 16.43
CA ARG A 42 -6.93 -10.66 16.11
C ARG A 42 -6.64 -9.40 16.91
N TRP A 43 -5.78 -8.53 16.38
CA TRP A 43 -5.88 -7.11 16.74
C TRP A 43 -7.32 -6.67 16.47
N SER A 44 -7.87 -5.74 17.25
CA SER A 44 -9.26 -5.24 17.21
C SER A 44 -9.57 -4.50 15.91
N GLY A 45 -9.33 -5.17 14.78
CA GLY A 45 -9.61 -4.72 13.46
C GLY A 45 -11.09 -4.46 13.40
N ARG A 46 -11.37 -3.16 13.23
CA ARG A 46 -12.54 -2.60 12.56
C ARG A 46 -13.62 -2.04 13.49
N TRP A 47 -13.35 -0.88 14.09
CA TRP A 47 -14.42 0.05 14.49
C TRP A 47 -15.09 0.73 13.28
N TRP A 48 -14.40 0.79 12.14
CA TRP A 48 -14.87 1.36 10.87
C TRP A 48 -15.01 0.34 9.72
N SER A 49 -15.39 -0.91 10.00
CA SER A 49 -15.83 -1.79 8.91
C SER A 49 -17.17 -2.40 9.17
N LYS A 50 -18.01 -2.35 8.14
CA LYS A 50 -19.37 -2.90 8.13
C LYS A 50 -19.35 -4.37 8.57
N PRO A 51 -20.19 -4.76 9.53
CA PRO A 51 -20.24 -6.14 10.01
C PRO A 51 -20.63 -7.09 8.87
N MET A 52 -19.91 -8.21 8.77
CA MET A 52 -20.10 -9.26 7.75
C MET A 52 -21.48 -9.96 7.80
N MET A 53 -22.34 -9.63 8.76
CA MET A 53 -23.69 -10.21 8.88
C MET A 53 -24.65 -9.82 7.75
N LEU A 54 -24.26 -8.92 6.84
CA LEU A 54 -25.04 -8.53 5.66
C LEU A 54 -24.67 -9.31 4.38
N ARG A 55 -23.96 -10.44 4.50
CA ARG A 55 -23.63 -11.33 3.37
C ARG A 55 -24.14 -12.76 3.55
N ARG A 56 -25.23 -12.95 4.31
CA ARG A 56 -25.99 -14.20 4.29
C ARG A 56 -27.26 -13.98 3.48
N ASP A 57 -27.35 -14.62 2.33
CA ASP A 57 -28.64 -14.87 1.70
C ASP A 57 -29.49 -15.68 2.68
N ARG A 58 -30.65 -15.14 3.08
CA ARG A 58 -31.66 -15.88 3.85
C ARG A 58 -32.68 -16.44 2.87
N PRO A 59 -32.88 -17.76 2.82
CA PRO A 59 -33.93 -18.39 2.04
C PRO A 59 -35.18 -18.59 2.91
N TRP A 60 -35.83 -17.49 3.29
CA TRP A 60 -37.25 -17.42 3.68
C TRP A 60 -37.70 -15.97 3.76
#